data_AF-A0A7S3QC39-F1
#
_entry.id   AF-A0A7S3QC39-F1
#
_cell.length_a   1.000
_cell.length_b   1.000
_cell.length_c   1.000
_cell.angle_alpha   90.00
_cell.angle_beta   90.00
_cell.angle_gamma   90.00
#
_symmetry.space_group_name_H-M   'P 1'
#
loop_
_entity.id
_entity.type
_entity.pdbx_description
1 polymer ?
#
loop_
_entity_poly.entity_id
_entity_poly.type
_entity_poly.pdbx_seq_one_letter_code
_entity_poly.pdbx_strand_id
1 'polypeptide(L)'
;GTATNNNTNTNTASRWMERARLTDSRKSLSCAKFAPRHLRLQLATGSADGFVRIYEAVDVMNLNFWSLKSHPINVDSNSNNSSENASDLGVTCLDWCGGRFEPPTLVVGDSSGNVNVYRYFDKSEDWGLLLKLDGHMDPRRGVLDVAWSPDVGRSFHLVASCGRDGVLRVHRLKKSADGRGSLELESSQELDSGADTWRCAWNVTGTVLASSGDGGVVKLWKSNFKGIWSCVSDISGNNPNVVGPSSASSGGMQMAP
;
A
#
# COMPACT_ATOMS: atom_id res chain seq x y z
N GLY A 1 53.47 -38.39 -3.44
CA GLY A 1 52.99 -37.68 -2.23
C GLY A 1 52.18 -36.50 -2.65
N THR A 2 50.86 -36.61 -2.49
CA THR A 2 49.83 -35.56 -2.34
C THR A 2 50.06 -34.18 -2.98
N ALA A 3 49.33 -33.93 -4.08
CA ALA A 3 49.02 -32.59 -4.57
C ALA A 3 48.04 -31.90 -3.60
N THR A 4 48.44 -30.77 -3.03
CA THR A 4 47.59 -29.89 -2.23
C THR A 4 46.78 -29.00 -3.17
N ASN A 5 45.49 -29.31 -3.29
CA ASN A 5 44.53 -28.54 -4.06
C ASN A 5 44.15 -27.29 -3.25
N ASN A 6 44.75 -26.13 -3.55
CA ASN A 6 44.34 -24.84 -3.00
C ASN A 6 43.01 -24.43 -3.63
N ASN A 7 41.92 -25.00 -3.11
CA ASN A 7 40.58 -24.54 -3.43
C ASN A 7 40.30 -23.29 -2.59
N THR A 8 40.77 -22.14 -3.06
CA THR A 8 40.31 -20.83 -2.57
C THR A 8 38.85 -20.68 -2.99
N ASN A 9 37.94 -21.19 -2.16
CA ASN A 9 36.55 -20.79 -2.18
C ASN A 9 36.49 -19.32 -1.79
N THR A 10 36.72 -18.43 -2.76
CA THR A 10 36.26 -17.05 -2.71
C THR A 10 34.75 -17.08 -2.83
N ASN A 11 34.11 -17.48 -1.72
CA ASN A 11 32.70 -17.29 -1.53
C ASN A 11 32.51 -15.77 -1.54
N THR A 12 32.09 -15.22 -2.68
CA THR A 12 31.69 -13.83 -2.81
C THR A 12 30.43 -13.65 -1.98
N ALA A 13 30.61 -13.60 -0.67
CA ALA A 13 29.56 -13.34 0.29
C ALA A 13 28.99 -11.97 -0.06
N SER A 14 27.77 -11.98 -0.57
CA SER A 14 26.78 -10.90 -0.55
C SER A 14 27.22 -9.73 0.35
N ARG A 15 27.76 -8.64 -0.23
CA ARG A 15 28.32 -7.46 0.48
C ARG A 15 27.24 -6.57 1.11
N TRP A 16 26.15 -7.17 1.57
CA TRP A 16 25.08 -6.46 2.25
C TRP A 16 25.45 -6.31 3.71
N MET A 17 25.40 -5.08 4.20
CA MET A 17 25.66 -4.74 5.60
C MET A 17 24.43 -4.07 6.18
N GLU A 18 23.95 -4.56 7.32
CA GLU A 18 22.92 -3.89 8.12
C GLU A 18 23.46 -2.52 8.56
N ARG A 19 22.73 -1.45 8.27
CA ARG A 19 23.09 -0.08 8.68
C ARG A 19 22.32 0.37 9.91
N ALA A 20 21.04 0.08 9.96
CA ALA A 20 20.17 0.47 11.07
C ALA A 20 19.14 -0.61 11.37
N ARG A 21 18.73 -0.66 12.63
CA ARG A 21 17.61 -1.46 13.13
C ARG A 21 16.68 -0.55 13.91
N LEU A 22 15.45 -0.42 13.42
CA LEU A 22 14.42 0.43 14.02
C LEU A 22 13.49 -0.47 14.84
N THR A 23 13.45 -0.30 16.17
CA THR A 23 12.82 -1.26 17.10
C THR A 23 11.69 -0.66 17.93
N ASP A 24 11.18 0.52 17.58
CA ASP A 24 10.16 1.23 18.38
C ASP A 24 8.75 0.62 18.29
N SER A 25 8.50 -0.24 17.29
CA SER A 25 7.23 -0.94 17.12
C SER A 25 7.06 -2.07 18.13
N ARG A 26 5.89 -2.13 18.76
CA ARG A 26 5.59 -3.15 19.80
C ARG A 26 4.93 -4.41 19.27
N LYS A 27 4.35 -4.32 18.07
CA LYS A 27 3.76 -5.43 17.32
C LYS A 27 4.40 -5.52 15.92
N SER A 28 4.00 -6.52 15.15
CA SER A 28 4.52 -6.73 13.78
C SER A 28 4.30 -5.52 12.89
N LEU A 29 5.29 -5.23 12.04
CA LEU A 29 5.14 -4.29 10.94
C LEU A 29 4.35 -4.94 9.80
N SER A 30 3.42 -4.19 9.22
CA SER A 30 2.62 -4.62 8.06
C SER A 30 3.12 -3.99 6.77
N CYS A 31 3.68 -2.78 6.84
CA CYS A 31 4.11 -2.01 5.69
C CYS A 31 5.25 -1.05 6.03
N ALA A 32 6.09 -0.78 5.04
CA ALA A 32 7.13 0.24 5.11
C ALA A 32 7.31 0.90 3.74
N LYS A 33 7.38 2.23 3.69
CA LYS A 33 7.56 3.00 2.44
C LYS A 33 8.50 4.17 2.67
N PHE A 34 9.52 4.28 1.83
CA PHE A 34 10.33 5.48 1.76
C PHE A 34 9.51 6.66 1.27
N ALA A 35 9.74 7.82 1.88
CA ALA A 35 9.15 9.07 1.44
C ALA A 35 9.71 9.48 0.06
N PRO A 36 8.98 10.31 -0.70
CA PRO A 36 9.49 10.92 -1.91
C PRO A 36 10.81 11.66 -1.67
N ARG A 37 11.73 11.58 -2.64
CA ARG A 37 13.11 12.13 -2.53
C ARG A 37 13.22 13.60 -2.14
N HIS A 38 12.18 14.40 -2.34
CA HIS A 38 12.18 15.82 -1.99
C HIS A 38 11.91 16.05 -0.48
N LEU A 39 11.47 15.02 0.26
CA LEU A 39 11.25 15.03 1.71
C LEU A 39 12.46 14.54 2.50
N ARG A 40 13.64 14.51 1.86
CA ARG A 40 14.88 13.89 2.36
C ARG A 40 14.72 12.38 2.54
N LEU A 41 15.65 11.75 3.27
CA LEU A 41 15.65 10.31 3.52
C LEU A 41 14.75 10.00 4.73
N GLN A 42 13.47 9.75 4.46
CA GLN A 42 12.47 9.37 5.46
C GLN A 42 11.86 8.00 5.14
N LEU A 43 11.48 7.28 6.19
CA LEU A 43 10.83 5.96 6.12
C LEU A 43 9.57 5.97 6.99
N ALA A 44 8.41 5.73 6.37
CA ALA A 44 7.18 5.44 7.10
C ALA A 44 7.06 3.94 7.35
N THR A 45 6.64 3.56 8.55
CA THR A 45 6.30 2.17 8.90
C THR A 45 4.92 2.11 9.53
N GLY A 46 4.08 1.21 9.06
CA GLY A 46 2.79 0.88 9.67
C GLY A 46 2.88 -0.42 10.44
N SER A 47 2.22 -0.46 11.60
CA SER A 47 2.33 -1.53 12.57
C SER A 47 0.96 -1.99 13.07
N ALA A 48 0.89 -3.26 13.46
CA ALA A 48 -0.31 -3.84 14.07
C ALA A 48 -0.63 -3.30 15.46
N ASP A 49 0.25 -2.47 16.04
CA ASP A 49 -0.03 -1.71 17.27
C ASP A 49 -0.87 -0.45 17.03
N GLY A 50 -1.36 -0.23 15.81
CA GLY A 50 -2.25 0.89 15.48
C GLY A 50 -1.51 2.19 15.16
N PHE A 51 -0.17 2.16 15.07
CA PHE A 51 0.64 3.35 14.86
C PHE A 51 1.38 3.37 13.52
N VAL A 52 1.40 4.54 12.88
CA VAL A 52 2.38 4.87 11.83
C VAL A 52 3.52 5.66 12.45
N ARG A 53 4.76 5.23 12.16
CA ARG A 53 5.99 5.89 12.62
C ARG A 53 6.75 6.42 11.41
N ILE A 54 7.22 7.66 11.51
CA ILE A 54 8.02 8.31 10.47
C ILE A 54 9.43 8.51 11.00
N TYR A 55 10.38 7.82 10.40
CA TYR A 55 11.80 7.92 10.71
C TYR A 55 12.50 8.83 9.71
N GLU A 56 13.46 9.63 10.17
CA GLU A 56 14.32 10.46 9.32
C GLU A 56 15.79 10.12 9.60
N ALA A 57 16.55 9.91 8.53
CA ALA A 57 18.01 9.88 8.61
C ALA A 57 18.52 11.33 8.62
N VAL A 58 18.75 11.87 9.82
CA VAL A 58 19.19 13.26 10.03
C VAL A 58 20.53 13.53 9.34
N ASP A 59 21.42 12.54 9.35
CA ASP A 59 22.69 12.57 8.62
C ASP A 59 22.72 11.45 7.56
N VAL A 60 22.61 11.83 6.28
CA VAL A 60 22.64 10.90 5.14
C VAL A 60 24.02 10.26 4.96
N MET A 61 25.08 10.84 5.53
CA MET A 61 26.43 10.26 5.52
C MET A 61 26.57 9.15 6.58
N ASN A 62 25.72 9.17 7.61
CA ASN A 62 25.71 8.20 8.69
C ASN A 62 24.34 7.52 8.83
N LEU A 63 24.10 6.53 7.98
CA LEU A 63 22.85 5.77 7.90
C LEU A 63 22.56 4.89 9.12
N ASN A 64 23.42 4.91 10.14
CA ASN A 64 23.22 4.13 11.37
C ASN A 64 22.23 4.79 12.33
N PHE A 65 22.00 6.09 12.19
CA PHE A 65 21.14 6.86 13.09
C PHE A 65 19.90 7.36 12.37
N TRP A 66 18.74 6.88 12.83
CA TRP A 66 17.43 7.29 12.37
C TRP A 66 16.61 7.71 13.59
N SER A 67 16.06 8.91 13.57
CA SER A 67 15.21 9.41 14.64
C SER A 67 13.76 9.44 14.21
N LEU A 68 12.84 9.28 15.15
CA LEU A 68 11.43 9.59 14.91
C LEU A 68 11.30 11.09 14.62
N LYS A 69 10.66 11.43 13.50
CA LYS A 69 10.47 12.81 13.06
C LYS A 69 9.43 13.55 13.90
N SER A 70 8.46 12.83 14.45
CA SER A 70 7.33 13.34 15.21
C SER A 70 6.76 12.26 16.12
N HIS A 71 5.69 12.59 16.85
CA HIS A 71 4.91 11.57 17.56
C HIS A 71 4.36 10.52 16.58
N PRO A 72 4.28 9.24 16.99
CA PRO A 72 3.62 8.20 16.20
C PRO A 72 2.15 8.56 15.95
N ILE A 73 1.72 8.40 14.70
CA ILE A 73 0.34 8.68 14.29
C ILE A 73 -0.55 7.54 14.81
N ASN A 74 -1.49 7.85 15.70
CA ASN A 74 -2.49 6.89 16.16
C ASN A 74 -3.62 6.76 15.12
N VAL A 75 -3.76 5.57 14.54
CA VAL A 75 -4.77 5.26 13.52
C VAL A 75 -6.04 4.71 14.15
N ASP A 76 -5.90 3.90 15.22
CA ASP A 76 -7.01 3.20 15.87
C ASP A 76 -7.95 4.15 16.63
N SER A 77 -7.46 5.29 17.14
CA SER A 77 -8.28 6.28 17.86
C SER A 77 -9.43 6.88 17.05
N ASN A 78 -9.42 6.69 15.72
CA ASN A 78 -10.44 7.19 14.82
C ASN A 78 -11.48 6.14 14.40
N SER A 79 -11.38 4.91 14.92
CA SER A 79 -12.37 3.85 14.71
C SER A 79 -13.60 4.10 15.58
N ASN A 80 -14.74 4.34 14.94
CA ASN A 80 -16.03 4.44 15.64
C ASN A 80 -16.59 3.06 16.06
N ASN A 81 -15.84 1.99 15.80
CA ASN A 81 -16.29 0.62 15.98
C ASN A 81 -15.63 0.02 17.23
N SER A 82 -16.30 0.21 18.38
CA SER A 82 -16.00 -0.52 19.63
C SER A 82 -16.44 -1.99 19.56
N SER A 83 -16.47 -2.61 18.37
CA SER A 83 -16.87 -4.01 18.26
C SER A 83 -15.73 -4.88 18.72
N GLU A 84 -15.99 -5.75 19.69
CA GLU A 84 -15.08 -6.76 20.28
C GLU A 84 -14.48 -7.76 19.25
N ASN A 85 -14.81 -7.61 17.96
CA ASN A 85 -14.31 -8.38 16.83
C ASN A 85 -13.43 -7.57 15.86
N ALA A 86 -13.02 -6.33 16.22
CA ALA A 86 -12.10 -5.56 15.40
C ALA A 86 -10.80 -6.33 15.24
N SER A 87 -10.44 -6.67 14.00
CA SER A 87 -9.22 -7.40 13.73
C SER A 87 -8.02 -6.63 14.27
N ASP A 88 -7.29 -7.24 15.19
CA ASP A 88 -6.23 -6.67 16.05
C ASP A 88 -4.93 -6.32 15.28
N LEU A 89 -5.07 -6.05 13.97
CA LEU A 89 -4.01 -5.92 12.98
C LEU A 89 -3.62 -4.46 12.70
N GLY A 90 -4.27 -3.48 13.33
CA GLY A 90 -3.94 -2.06 13.25
C GLY A 90 -3.77 -1.55 11.81
N VAL A 91 -2.63 -0.91 11.55
CA VAL A 91 -2.30 -0.42 10.20
C VAL A 91 -2.01 -1.59 9.27
N THR A 92 -2.60 -1.62 8.08
CA THR A 92 -2.39 -2.70 7.10
C THR A 92 -1.55 -2.27 5.91
N CYS A 93 -1.67 -1.01 5.49
CA CYS A 93 -1.01 -0.48 4.30
C CYS A 93 -0.89 1.05 4.38
N LEU A 94 0.09 1.60 3.68
CA LEU A 94 0.29 3.05 3.56
C LEU A 94 0.99 3.39 2.25
N ASP A 95 0.78 4.62 1.78
CA ASP A 95 1.51 5.15 0.63
C ASP A 95 1.62 6.68 0.69
N TRP A 96 2.70 7.22 0.12
CA TRP A 96 3.01 8.65 0.18
C TRP A 96 2.42 9.43 -0.99
N CYS A 97 1.96 10.65 -0.71
CA CYS A 97 1.71 11.62 -1.77
C CYS A 97 3.02 12.00 -2.46
N GLY A 98 3.11 11.78 -3.78
CA GLY A 98 4.28 12.13 -4.58
C GLY A 98 4.40 13.60 -4.98
N GLY A 99 3.41 14.44 -4.63
CA GLY A 99 3.34 15.84 -5.02
C GLY A 99 4.48 16.68 -4.42
N ARG A 100 5.41 17.15 -5.25
CA ARG A 100 6.60 17.92 -4.81
C ARG A 100 6.27 19.23 -4.08
N PHE A 101 5.12 19.81 -4.39
CA PHE A 101 4.67 21.09 -3.85
C PHE A 101 3.55 20.92 -2.81
N GLU A 102 3.27 19.69 -2.41
CA GLU A 102 2.37 19.41 -1.30
C GLU A 102 3.16 19.30 0.01
N PRO A 103 2.59 19.74 1.13
CA PRO A 103 3.10 19.33 2.44
C PRO A 103 3.18 17.80 2.53
N PRO A 104 4.11 17.23 3.32
CA PRO A 104 4.21 15.78 3.52
C PRO A 104 2.84 15.20 3.85
N THR A 105 2.34 14.33 2.98
CA THR A 105 1.00 13.76 3.07
C THR A 105 1.09 12.28 2.72
N LEU A 106 0.35 11.44 3.42
CA LEU A 106 0.29 10.01 3.17
C LEU A 106 -1.12 9.48 3.41
N VAL A 107 -1.48 8.41 2.70
CA VAL A 107 -2.70 7.64 2.94
C VAL A 107 -2.37 6.41 3.76
N VAL A 108 -3.25 6.04 4.68
CA VAL A 108 -3.17 4.84 5.52
C VAL A 108 -4.47 4.07 5.44
N GLY A 109 -4.36 2.76 5.22
CA GLY A 109 -5.44 1.81 5.40
C GLY A 109 -5.26 1.03 6.71
N ASP A 110 -6.37 0.76 7.39
CA ASP A 110 -6.38 -0.06 8.61
C ASP A 110 -7.22 -1.33 8.47
N SER A 111 -7.04 -2.20 9.45
CA SER A 111 -7.72 -3.49 9.55
C SER A 111 -9.22 -3.37 9.88
N SER A 112 -9.64 -2.21 10.39
CA SER A 112 -11.03 -1.85 10.66
C SER A 112 -11.78 -1.35 9.42
N GLY A 113 -11.08 -1.22 8.30
CA GLY A 113 -11.67 -0.78 7.03
C GLY A 113 -11.53 0.70 6.73
N ASN A 114 -10.91 1.51 7.61
CA ASN A 114 -10.80 2.94 7.36
C ASN A 114 -9.65 3.25 6.39
N VAL A 115 -9.89 4.22 5.52
CA VAL A 115 -8.88 4.81 4.64
C VAL A 115 -8.74 6.27 5.03
N ASN A 116 -7.61 6.63 5.65
CA ASN A 116 -7.38 7.95 6.23
C ASN A 116 -6.20 8.63 5.56
N VAL A 117 -6.32 9.93 5.27
CA VAL A 117 -5.24 10.77 4.77
C VAL A 117 -4.69 11.59 5.92
N TYR A 118 -3.39 11.47 6.17
CA TYR A 118 -2.67 12.24 7.18
C TYR A 118 -1.72 13.23 6.51
N ARG A 119 -1.55 14.39 7.15
CA ARG A 119 -0.66 15.45 6.68
C ARG A 119 0.18 15.98 7.83
N TYR A 120 1.44 16.27 7.53
CA TYR A 120 2.33 16.97 8.45
C TYR A 120 2.00 18.46 8.47
N PHE A 121 1.81 19.01 9.67
CA PHE A 121 1.52 20.41 9.89
C PHE A 121 2.74 21.10 10.53
N ASP A 122 3.44 21.92 9.76
CA ASP A 122 4.67 22.60 10.22
C ASP A 122 4.45 23.44 11.49
N LYS A 123 3.24 24.02 11.67
CA LYS A 123 2.92 24.84 12.86
C LYS A 123 2.86 24.03 14.17
N SER A 124 2.43 22.78 14.11
CA SER A 124 2.36 21.89 15.27
C SER A 124 3.52 20.91 15.31
N GLU A 125 4.39 20.92 14.30
CA GLU A 125 5.47 19.97 14.07
C GLU A 125 5.02 18.50 14.16
N ASP A 126 3.77 18.24 13.80
CA ASP A 126 3.13 16.94 13.99
C ASP A 126 2.19 16.57 12.85
N TRP A 127 1.86 15.28 12.76
CA TRP A 127 0.91 14.75 11.80
C TRP A 127 -0.51 14.85 12.33
N GLY A 128 -1.41 15.38 11.51
CA GLY A 128 -2.84 15.41 11.78
C GLY A 128 -3.64 14.66 10.73
N LEU A 129 -4.81 14.18 11.13
CA LEU A 129 -5.80 13.65 10.20
C LEU A 129 -6.32 14.78 9.31
N LEU A 130 -6.21 14.61 7.99
CA LEU A 130 -6.67 15.57 7.00
C LEU A 130 -8.04 15.19 6.44
N LEU A 131 -8.21 13.93 6.00
CA LEU A 131 -9.45 13.43 5.41
C LEU A 131 -9.71 11.98 5.85
N LYS A 132 -10.98 11.65 6.05
CA LYS A 132 -11.47 10.26 6.08
C LYS A 132 -12.11 9.97 4.73
N LEU A 133 -11.62 8.96 4.02
CA LEU A 133 -12.16 8.51 2.74
C LEU A 133 -13.12 7.34 2.96
N ASP A 134 -13.92 7.02 1.95
CA ASP A 134 -14.81 5.85 2.02
C ASP A 134 -13.98 4.58 2.17
N GLY A 135 -14.24 3.86 3.26
CA GLY A 135 -13.51 2.67 3.65
C GLY A 135 -14.00 1.38 2.99
N HIS A 136 -13.50 0.24 3.48
CA HIS A 136 -13.89 -1.10 3.09
C HIS A 136 -14.43 -1.84 4.32
N MET A 137 -15.74 -2.06 4.37
CA MET A 137 -16.39 -2.71 5.50
C MET A 137 -16.50 -4.23 5.23
N ASP A 138 -15.60 -5.02 5.80
CA ASP A 138 -15.70 -6.49 5.84
C ASP A 138 -15.35 -7.01 7.25
N PRO A 139 -16.14 -7.93 7.84
CA PRO A 139 -15.92 -8.43 9.19
C PRO A 139 -14.61 -9.23 9.39
N ARG A 140 -13.98 -9.73 8.33
CA ARG A 140 -12.82 -10.64 8.40
C ARG A 140 -11.50 -9.89 8.23
N ARG A 141 -11.46 -8.85 7.38
CA ARG A 141 -10.30 -7.98 7.19
C ARG A 141 -10.71 -6.74 6.38
N GLY A 142 -10.40 -5.54 6.89
CA GLY A 142 -10.68 -4.27 6.22
C GLY A 142 -9.81 -3.98 4.99
N VAL A 143 -9.07 -2.86 5.02
CA VAL A 143 -8.29 -2.40 3.87
C VAL A 143 -7.07 -3.31 3.65
N LEU A 144 -6.88 -3.78 2.42
CA LEU A 144 -5.78 -4.67 2.04
C LEU A 144 -4.60 -3.93 1.41
N ASP A 145 -4.88 -2.88 0.63
CA ASP A 145 -3.86 -2.04 0.02
C ASP A 145 -4.40 -0.64 -0.23
N VAL A 146 -3.48 0.33 -0.24
CA VAL A 146 -3.73 1.72 -0.65
C VAL A 146 -2.60 2.18 -1.55
N ALA A 147 -2.91 3.02 -2.53
CA ALA A 147 -1.93 3.57 -3.45
C ALA A 147 -2.24 5.02 -3.80
N TRP A 148 -1.29 5.91 -3.55
CA TRP A 148 -1.38 7.31 -3.96
C TRP A 148 -0.78 7.48 -5.36
N SER A 149 -1.54 8.09 -6.26
CA SER A 149 -1.16 8.22 -7.66
C SER A 149 -0.10 9.33 -7.87
N PRO A 150 0.96 9.10 -8.67
CA PRO A 150 1.93 10.15 -9.01
C PRO A 150 1.28 11.35 -9.72
N ASP A 151 1.50 12.58 -9.25
CA ASP A 151 0.83 13.79 -9.77
C ASP A 151 1.50 14.39 -11.02
N VAL A 152 1.60 13.60 -12.09
CA VAL A 152 2.25 14.04 -13.34
C VAL A 152 1.29 14.93 -14.15
N GLY A 153 1.32 16.23 -13.85
CA GLY A 153 0.61 17.26 -14.62
C GLY A 153 -0.88 17.38 -14.33
N ARG A 154 -1.37 16.84 -13.20
CA ARG A 154 -2.76 17.00 -12.77
C ARG A 154 -2.85 18.12 -11.73
N SER A 155 -4.06 18.66 -11.56
CA SER A 155 -4.39 19.65 -10.52
C SER A 155 -5.07 19.03 -9.30
N PHE A 156 -5.21 17.70 -9.32
CA PHE A 156 -5.94 16.89 -8.35
C PHE A 156 -5.13 15.62 -8.07
N HIS A 157 -5.33 15.06 -6.88
CA HIS A 157 -4.73 13.80 -6.47
C HIS A 157 -5.70 12.65 -6.69
N LEU A 158 -5.16 11.46 -6.96
CA LEU A 158 -5.92 10.23 -6.94
C LEU A 158 -5.37 9.30 -5.87
N VAL A 159 -6.26 8.69 -5.12
CA VAL A 159 -5.94 7.66 -4.12
C VAL A 159 -6.78 6.44 -4.45
N ALA A 160 -6.14 5.29 -4.57
CA ALA A 160 -6.83 4.01 -4.72
C ALA A 160 -6.77 3.24 -3.40
N SER A 161 -7.82 2.48 -3.13
CA SER A 161 -7.90 1.55 -2.00
C SER A 161 -8.63 0.28 -2.42
N CYS A 162 -8.23 -0.85 -1.85
CA CYS A 162 -8.87 -2.13 -2.09
C CYS A 162 -9.02 -2.94 -0.80
N GLY A 163 -10.04 -3.79 -0.78
CA GLY A 163 -10.41 -4.59 0.39
C GLY A 163 -10.98 -5.95 0.00
N ARG A 164 -11.45 -6.68 1.02
CA ARG A 164 -12.18 -7.96 0.88
C ARG A 164 -13.66 -7.82 0.52
N ASP A 165 -14.14 -6.59 0.39
CA ASP A 165 -15.50 -6.33 -0.08
C ASP A 165 -15.67 -6.52 -1.60
N GLY A 166 -14.61 -6.94 -2.31
CA GLY A 166 -14.62 -7.14 -3.76
C GLY A 166 -14.63 -5.83 -4.56
N VAL A 167 -14.47 -4.69 -3.89
CA VAL A 167 -14.53 -3.36 -4.50
C VAL A 167 -13.15 -2.72 -4.50
N LEU A 168 -12.75 -2.17 -5.64
CA LEU A 168 -11.63 -1.25 -5.77
C LEU A 168 -12.19 0.18 -5.77
N ARG A 169 -11.77 1.04 -4.85
CA ARG A 169 -12.21 2.43 -4.81
C ARG A 169 -11.14 3.36 -5.38
N VAL A 170 -11.58 4.37 -6.14
CA VAL A 170 -10.72 5.46 -6.62
C VAL A 170 -11.30 6.78 -6.14
N HIS A 171 -10.58 7.41 -5.22
CA HIS A 171 -10.91 8.72 -4.67
C HIS A 171 -10.15 9.81 -5.41
N ARG A 172 -10.87 10.87 -5.76
CA ARG A 172 -10.32 12.08 -6.38
C ARG A 172 -10.33 13.20 -5.35
N LEU A 173 -9.15 13.75 -5.05
CA LEU A 173 -8.98 14.81 -4.08
C LEU A 173 -8.56 16.09 -4.80
N LYS A 174 -9.25 17.20 -4.52
CA LYS A 174 -8.91 18.52 -5.08
C LYS A 174 -8.32 19.41 -3.99
N LYS A 175 -7.61 20.45 -4.42
CA LYS A 175 -7.19 21.53 -3.52
C LYS A 175 -8.42 22.32 -3.09
N SER A 176 -8.55 22.53 -1.79
CA SER A 176 -9.57 23.39 -1.21
C SER A 176 -9.41 24.82 -1.69
N ALA A 177 -10.53 25.49 -1.96
CA ALA A 177 -10.58 26.88 -2.37
C ALA A 177 -10.27 27.87 -1.21
N ASP A 178 -10.14 27.37 0.02
CA ASP A 178 -9.90 28.15 1.23
C ASP A 178 -8.54 28.88 1.28
N GLY A 179 -7.67 28.67 0.28
CA GLY A 179 -6.34 29.27 0.20
C GLY A 179 -5.35 28.74 1.24
N ARG A 180 -5.75 27.78 2.08
CA ARG A 180 -4.90 27.13 3.10
C ARG A 180 -4.12 25.96 2.54
N GLY A 181 -4.28 25.65 1.24
CA GLY A 181 -3.64 24.51 0.59
C GLY A 181 -4.14 23.17 1.11
N SER A 182 -5.33 23.13 1.72
CA SER A 182 -5.95 21.88 2.19
C SER A 182 -6.41 21.01 1.01
N LEU A 183 -6.64 19.72 1.28
CA LEU A 183 -7.29 18.81 0.32
C LEU A 183 -8.73 18.56 0.75
N GLU A 184 -9.61 18.36 -0.23
CA GLU A 184 -10.99 17.96 -0.04
C GLU A 184 -11.36 16.82 -1.00
N LEU A 185 -12.27 15.94 -0.56
CA LEU A 185 -12.79 14.86 -1.40
C LEU A 185 -13.73 15.44 -2.47
N GLU A 186 -13.39 15.25 -3.74
CA GLU A 186 -14.20 15.69 -4.87
C GLU A 186 -15.17 14.60 -5.33
N SER A 187 -14.69 13.35 -5.42
CA SER A 187 -15.51 12.20 -5.80
C SER A 187 -14.86 10.88 -5.38
N SER A 188 -15.70 9.85 -5.28
CA SER A 188 -15.33 8.48 -4.95
C SER A 188 -16.03 7.56 -5.96
N GLN A 189 -15.28 6.68 -6.63
CA GLN A 189 -15.83 5.72 -7.59
C GLN A 189 -15.50 4.30 -7.16
N GLU A 190 -16.52 3.45 -7.15
CA GLU A 190 -16.40 2.02 -6.88
C GLU A 190 -16.24 1.26 -8.21
N LEU A 191 -15.22 0.42 -8.28
CA LEU A 191 -14.88 -0.39 -9.43
C LEU A 191 -15.06 -1.85 -9.05
N ASP A 192 -16.03 -2.50 -9.69
CA ASP A 192 -16.31 -3.91 -9.45
C ASP A 192 -15.19 -4.78 -10.01
N SER A 193 -14.35 -5.29 -9.11
CA SER A 193 -13.24 -6.16 -9.45
C SER A 193 -13.66 -7.62 -9.64
N GLY A 194 -14.89 -7.99 -9.24
CA GLY A 194 -15.46 -9.32 -9.33
C GLY A 194 -15.00 -10.32 -8.26
N ALA A 195 -14.01 -9.98 -7.45
CA ALA A 195 -13.47 -10.80 -6.36
C ALA A 195 -12.65 -9.94 -5.38
N ASP A 196 -12.30 -10.47 -4.20
CA ASP A 196 -11.43 -9.80 -3.23
C ASP A 196 -10.16 -9.24 -3.91
N THR A 197 -9.89 -7.94 -3.74
CA THR A 197 -8.74 -7.28 -4.34
C THR A 197 -7.67 -7.02 -3.29
N TRP A 198 -6.51 -7.66 -3.47
CA TRP A 198 -5.44 -7.67 -2.49
C TRP A 198 -4.39 -6.58 -2.69
N ARG A 199 -4.19 -6.16 -3.93
CA ARG A 199 -3.21 -5.14 -4.29
C ARG A 199 -3.78 -4.16 -5.31
N CYS A 200 -3.39 -2.91 -5.18
CA CYS A 200 -3.64 -1.88 -6.16
C CYS A 200 -2.36 -1.05 -6.41
N ALA A 201 -2.07 -0.72 -7.66
CA ALA A 201 -0.85 0.00 -8.01
C ALA A 201 -1.04 0.91 -9.22
N TRP A 202 -0.55 2.14 -9.11
CA TRP A 202 -0.53 3.09 -10.21
C TRP A 202 0.66 2.87 -11.12
N ASN A 203 0.47 3.12 -12.42
CA ASN A 203 1.61 3.29 -13.31
C ASN A 203 2.38 4.59 -12.98
N VAL A 204 3.58 4.74 -13.54
CA VAL A 204 4.48 5.88 -13.23
C VAL A 204 3.86 7.26 -13.54
N THR A 205 2.93 7.34 -14.50
CA THR A 205 2.23 8.59 -14.85
C THR A 205 0.93 8.81 -14.07
N GLY A 206 0.50 7.85 -13.25
CA GLY A 206 -0.75 7.92 -12.49
C GLY A 206 -2.03 7.87 -13.32
N THR A 207 -1.97 7.43 -14.57
CA THR A 207 -3.10 7.41 -15.52
C THR A 207 -3.77 6.06 -15.63
N VAL A 208 -3.08 4.99 -15.25
CA VAL A 208 -3.59 3.60 -15.28
C VAL A 208 -3.40 3.02 -13.89
N LEU A 209 -4.46 2.40 -13.37
CA LEU A 209 -4.45 1.66 -12.12
C LEU A 209 -4.46 0.17 -12.45
N ALA A 210 -3.65 -0.62 -11.77
CA ALA A 210 -3.70 -2.07 -11.81
C ALA A 210 -4.28 -2.58 -10.49
N SER A 211 -5.10 -3.63 -10.55
CA SER A 211 -5.56 -4.37 -9.37
C SER A 211 -5.35 -5.87 -9.56
N SER A 212 -5.11 -6.57 -8.46
CA SER A 212 -4.95 -8.03 -8.46
C SER A 212 -5.54 -8.64 -7.20
N GLY A 213 -6.12 -9.83 -7.33
CA GLY A 213 -6.69 -10.54 -6.19
C GLY A 213 -7.15 -11.96 -6.50
N ASP A 214 -8.18 -12.42 -5.79
CA ASP A 214 -8.59 -13.84 -5.80
C ASP A 214 -9.17 -14.31 -7.14
N GLY A 215 -9.58 -13.37 -8.00
CA GLY A 215 -10.02 -13.66 -9.37
C GLY A 215 -8.93 -14.24 -10.27
N GLY A 216 -7.66 -14.29 -9.83
CA GLY A 216 -6.55 -14.86 -10.62
C GLY A 216 -6.19 -14.05 -11.88
N VAL A 217 -6.68 -12.82 -11.95
CA VAL A 217 -6.53 -11.89 -13.08
C VAL A 217 -6.03 -10.55 -12.55
N VAL A 218 -5.09 -9.94 -13.26
CA VAL A 218 -4.72 -8.53 -13.05
C VAL A 218 -5.60 -7.68 -13.96
N LYS A 219 -6.38 -6.77 -13.37
CA LYS A 219 -7.24 -5.84 -14.10
C LYS A 219 -6.55 -4.48 -14.24
N LEU A 220 -6.61 -3.88 -15.42
CA LEU A 220 -6.15 -2.52 -15.68
C LEU A 220 -7.34 -1.60 -15.84
N TRP A 221 -7.29 -0.46 -15.16
CA TRP A 221 -8.35 0.52 -15.11
C TRP A 221 -7.86 1.86 -15.64
N LYS A 222 -8.73 2.57 -16.36
CA LYS A 222 -8.44 3.91 -16.88
C LYS A 222 -9.70 4.78 -16.84
N SER A 223 -9.52 6.07 -16.56
CA SER A 223 -10.60 7.04 -16.68
C SER A 223 -10.76 7.56 -18.10
N ASN A 224 -12.00 7.82 -18.50
CA ASN A 224 -12.32 8.54 -19.72
C ASN A 224 -12.24 10.08 -19.49
N PHE A 225 -12.53 10.86 -20.53
CA PHE A 225 -12.49 12.33 -20.47
C PHE A 225 -13.53 12.94 -19.51
N LYS A 226 -14.56 12.18 -19.13
CA LYS A 226 -15.54 12.57 -18.11
C LYS A 226 -15.10 12.20 -16.69
N GLY A 227 -13.91 11.61 -16.53
CA GLY A 227 -13.39 11.14 -15.25
C GLY A 227 -13.97 9.82 -14.78
N ILE A 228 -14.77 9.12 -15.60
CA ILE A 228 -15.38 7.83 -15.25
C ILE A 228 -14.36 6.71 -15.48
N TRP A 229 -14.11 5.91 -14.46
CA TRP A 229 -13.21 4.77 -14.50
C TRP A 229 -13.88 3.53 -15.07
N SER A 230 -13.14 2.76 -15.86
CA SER A 230 -13.59 1.48 -16.41
C SER A 230 -12.41 0.51 -16.55
N CYS A 231 -12.69 -0.78 -16.50
CA CYS A 231 -11.68 -1.80 -16.83
C CYS A 231 -11.39 -1.74 -18.33
N VAL A 232 -10.11 -1.64 -18.69
CA VAL A 232 -9.63 -1.59 -20.08
C VAL A 232 -8.88 -2.84 -20.51
N SER A 233 -8.45 -3.68 -19.57
CA SER A 233 -7.73 -4.92 -19.88
C SER A 233 -7.74 -5.86 -18.68
N ASP A 234 -7.91 -7.15 -18.96
CA ASP A 234 -7.76 -8.25 -18.03
C ASP A 234 -6.54 -9.09 -18.45
N ILE A 235 -5.63 -9.35 -17.52
CA ILE A 235 -4.41 -10.12 -17.76
C ILE A 235 -4.46 -11.38 -16.90
N SER A 236 -4.64 -12.54 -17.54
CA SER A 236 -4.63 -13.84 -16.88
C SER A 236 -3.33 -14.61 -17.19
N GLY A 237 -2.83 -15.36 -16.20
CA GLY A 237 -1.63 -16.19 -16.37
C GLY A 237 -1.85 -17.46 -17.18
N ASN A 238 -3.10 -17.84 -17.44
CA ASN A 238 -3.45 -19.02 -18.21
C ASN A 238 -3.26 -18.73 -19.71
N ASN A 239 -2.03 -18.93 -20.16
CA ASN A 239 -1.73 -19.05 -21.57
C ASN A 239 -2.39 -20.34 -22.09
N PRO A 240 -3.37 -20.30 -23.02
CA PRO A 240 -3.99 -21.51 -23.54
C PRO A 240 -3.02 -22.44 -24.29
N ASN A 241 -1.76 -22.01 -24.49
CA ASN A 241 -0.73 -22.73 -25.21
C ASN A 241 0.26 -23.53 -24.35
N VAL A 242 0.03 -23.67 -23.03
CA VAL A 242 0.84 -24.55 -22.18
C VAL A 242 -0.02 -25.68 -21.64
N VAL A 243 -0.19 -26.72 -22.45
CA VAL A 243 -0.68 -28.02 -21.98
C VAL A 243 0.47 -28.68 -21.21
N GLY A 244 0.50 -28.48 -19.89
CA GLY A 244 1.25 -29.36 -19.00
C GLY A 244 0.58 -30.75 -18.97
N PRO A 245 1.33 -31.83 -18.69
CA PRO A 245 0.77 -33.19 -18.75
C PRO A 245 -0.38 -33.30 -17.76
N SER A 246 -1.59 -33.50 -18.30
CA SER A 246 -2.81 -33.73 -17.54
C SER A 246 -2.59 -34.86 -16.55
N SER A 247 -2.76 -34.57 -15.25
CA SER A 247 -2.87 -35.61 -14.22
C SER A 247 -4.01 -36.55 -14.58
N ALA A 248 -3.66 -37.78 -14.95
CA ALA A 248 -4.62 -38.83 -15.26
C ALA A 248 -5.56 -39.04 -14.07
N SER A 249 -6.85 -38.82 -14.30
CA SER A 249 -7.92 -39.23 -13.39
C SER A 249 -7.86 -40.75 -13.19
N SER A 250 -7.63 -41.19 -11.97
CA SER A 250 -7.75 -42.60 -11.57
C SER A 250 -9.21 -43.03 -11.74
N GLY A 251 -9.49 -43.79 -12.80
CA GLY A 251 -10.78 -44.43 -13.03
C GLY A 251 -11.04 -45.47 -11.94
N GLY A 252 -12.01 -45.20 -11.08
CA GLY A 252 -12.58 -46.19 -10.16
C GLY A 252 -13.40 -47.21 -10.96
N MET A 253 -12.94 -48.45 -10.94
CA MET A 253 -13.57 -49.60 -11.58
C MET A 253 -14.83 -49.99 -10.81
N GLN A 254 -15.99 -49.99 -11.47
CA GLN A 254 -17.26 -50.45 -10.94
C GLN A 254 -17.35 -51.97 -11.10
N MET A 255 -17.62 -52.70 -10.01
CA MET A 255 -18.00 -54.12 -10.05
C MET A 255 -19.34 -54.28 -9.33
N ALA A 256 -20.35 -54.68 -10.09
CA ALA A 256 -21.60 -55.23 -9.60
C ALA A 256 -21.54 -56.77 -9.68
N PRO A 257 -22.31 -57.47 -8.85
CA PRO A 257 -23.34 -58.34 -9.39
C PRO A 257 -24.76 -57.81 -9.14
#